data_AF-A0A3M1ZJ11-F1
#
_entry.id   AF-A0A3M1ZJ11-F1
#
_cell.length_a   1.000
_cell.length_b   1.000
_cell.length_c   1.000
_cell.angle_alpha   90.00
_cell.angle_beta   90.00
_cell.angle_gamma   90.00
#
_symmetry.space_group_name_H-M   'P 1'
#
loop_
_entity.id
_entity.type
_entity.pdbx_description
1 polymer ?
#
loop_
_entity_poly.entity_id
_entity_poly.type
_entity_poly.pdbx_seq_one_letter_code
_entity_poly.pdbx_strand_id
1 'polypeptide(L)' 'FSRRVSMEEIAENDYNLNITRYVSTAKPEPEIDLQAVHKSLVQIEQTIEQARNKHNAYLKELGLPPI' A
#
# COMPACT_ATOMS: atom_id res chain seq x y z
N PHE A 1 -18.96 -23.57 4.26
CA PHE A 1 -19.53 -23.03 3.01
C PHE A 1 -19.61 -24.18 2.00
N SER A 2 -20.76 -24.44 1.41
CA SER A 2 -20.98 -25.49 0.41
C SER A 2 -21.67 -24.87 -0.81
N ARG A 3 -21.23 -25.23 -2.02
CA ARG A 3 -21.78 -24.77 -3.31
C ARG A 3 -22.22 -25.98 -4.11
N ARG A 4 -23.43 -25.95 -4.65
CA ARG A 4 -23.90 -26.95 -5.62
C ARG A 4 -23.36 -26.58 -7.01
N VAL A 5 -22.80 -27.55 -7.70
CA VAL A 5 -22.26 -27.42 -9.06
C VAL A 5 -23.04 -28.32 -10.02
N SER A 6 -23.06 -27.99 -11.33
CA SER A 6 -23.76 -28.80 -12.34
C SER A 6 -22.89 -29.97 -12.82
N MET A 7 -23.51 -30.91 -13.54
CA MET A 7 -22.78 -32.02 -14.16
C MET A 7 -21.88 -31.58 -15.31
N GLU A 8 -22.24 -30.51 -16.03
CA GLU A 8 -21.35 -29.96 -17.07
C GLU A 8 -20.05 -29.44 -16.47
N GLU A 9 -20.12 -28.69 -15.37
CA GLU A 9 -18.94 -28.16 -14.68
C GLU A 9 -18.02 -29.28 -14.17
N ILE A 10 -18.59 -30.39 -13.69
CA ILE A 10 -17.82 -31.57 -13.26
C ILE A 10 -17.10 -32.22 -14.44
N ALA A 11 -17.76 -32.32 -15.60
CA ALA A 11 -17.18 -32.89 -16.81
C ALA A 11 -16.06 -31.99 -17.38
N GLU A 12 -16.24 -30.67 -17.36
CA GLU A 12 -15.20 -29.69 -17.75
C GLU A 12 -13.95 -29.75 -16.86
N ASN A 13 -14.10 -30.18 -15.61
CA ASN A 13 -12.99 -30.36 -14.67
C ASN A 13 -12.42 -31.81 -14.70
N ASP A 14 -12.60 -32.56 -15.78
CA ASP A 14 -12.13 -33.94 -15.95
C ASP A 14 -12.57 -34.89 -14.82
N TYR A 15 -13.76 -34.65 -14.24
CA TYR A 15 -14.28 -35.37 -13.06
C TYR A 15 -13.34 -35.31 -11.84
N ASN A 16 -12.41 -34.35 -11.83
CA ASN A 16 -11.52 -34.09 -10.72
C ASN A 16 -12.31 -33.34 -9.62
N LEU A 17 -12.81 -34.10 -8.64
CA LEU A 17 -13.55 -33.57 -7.50
C LEU A 17 -12.66 -32.87 -6.46
N ASN A 18 -11.34 -32.79 -6.71
CA ASN A 18 -10.42 -32.00 -5.90
C ASN A 18 -10.56 -30.51 -6.26
N ILE A 19 -11.71 -29.94 -5.92
CA ILE A 19 -11.94 -28.49 -5.90
C ILE A 19 -11.17 -27.93 -4.71
N THR A 20 -9.86 -27.81 -4.88
CA THR A 20 -9.00 -27.19 -3.89
C THR A 20 -9.58 -25.84 -3.49
N ARG A 21 -9.51 -25.50 -2.19
CA ARG A 21 -10.05 -24.27 -1.58
C ARG A 21 -9.48 -22.95 -2.15
N TYR A 22 -8.84 -22.96 -3.32
CA TYR A 22 -8.13 -21.87 -3.97
C TYR A 22 -9.01 -20.91 -4.76
N VAL A 23 -10.31 -20.81 -4.49
CA VAL A 23 -10.97 -19.55 -4.80
C VAL A 23 -10.50 -18.58 -3.74
N SER A 24 -9.43 -17.86 -4.04
CA SER A 24 -8.95 -16.77 -3.20
C SER A 24 -10.13 -15.86 -2.90
N THR A 25 -10.54 -15.83 -1.63
CA THR A 25 -11.54 -14.86 -1.13
C THR A 25 -10.89 -13.52 -0.84
N ALA A 26 -9.61 -13.34 -1.20
CA ALA A 26 -8.92 -12.08 -1.07
C ALA A 26 -9.67 -11.05 -1.92
N LYS A 27 -10.17 -10.02 -1.24
CA LYS A 27 -10.69 -8.86 -1.91
C LYS A 27 -9.53 -8.18 -2.64
N PRO A 28 -9.73 -7.68 -3.87
CA PRO A 28 -8.75 -6.83 -4.51
C PRO A 28 -8.38 -5.69 -3.56
N GLU A 29 -7.09 -5.48 -3.35
CA GLU A 29 -6.64 -4.29 -2.63
C GLU A 29 -7.02 -3.05 -3.43
N PRO A 30 -7.37 -1.94 -2.75
CA PRO A 30 -7.62 -0.69 -3.45
C PRO A 30 -6.38 -0.28 -4.24
N GLU A 31 -6.59 0.20 -5.46
CA GLU A 31 -5.50 0.75 -6.26
C GLU A 31 -4.89 1.97 -5.54
N ILE A 32 -3.56 1.99 -5.47
CA ILE A 32 -2.80 3.08 -4.87
C ILE A 32 -2.42 4.07 -5.97
N ASP A 33 -2.83 5.33 -5.81
CA ASP A 33 -2.34 6.42 -6.66
C ASP A 33 -0.89 6.77 -6.27
N LEU A 34 0.06 6.22 -7.03
CA LEU A 34 1.49 6.46 -6.83
C LEU A 34 1.88 7.92 -7.07
N GLN A 35 1.16 8.67 -7.92
CA GLN A 35 1.45 10.08 -8.15
C GLN A 35 1.04 10.93 -6.95
N ALA A 36 -0.12 10.64 -6.36
CA ALA A 36 -0.57 11.30 -5.14
C ALA A 36 0.39 11.01 -3.96
N VAL A 37 0.81 9.76 -3.79
CA VAL A 37 1.81 9.37 -2.78
C VAL A 37 3.12 10.11 -2.99
N HIS A 38 3.63 10.14 -4.23
CA HIS A 38 4.86 10.85 -4.55
C HIS A 38 4.77 12.35 -4.24
N LYS A 39 3.65 12.99 -4.60
CA LYS A 39 3.41 14.40 -4.28
C LYS A 39 3.39 14.65 -2.76
N SER A 40 2.78 13.76 -2.00
CA SER A 40 2.78 13.85 -0.54
C SER A 40 4.20 13.74 0.04
N LEU A 41 5.03 12.83 -0.50
CA LEU A 41 6.43 12.68 -0.05
C LEU A 41 7.23 13.95 -0.31
N VAL A 42 7.12 14.52 -1.51
CA VAL A 42 7.80 15.78 -1.86
C VAL A 42 7.40 16.93 -0.93
N GLN A 43 6.11 17.03 -0.59
CA GLN A 43 5.62 18.06 0.34
C GLN A 43 6.17 17.86 1.76
N ILE A 44 6.27 16.62 2.22
CA ILE A 44 6.85 16.28 3.53
C ILE A 44 8.33 16.67 3.55
N GLU A 45 9.09 16.35 2.50
CA GLU A 45 10.51 16.71 2.39
C GLU A 45 10.72 18.23 2.47
N GLN A 46 9.91 19.01 1.74
CA GLN A 46 9.95 20.48 1.81
C GLN A 46 9.65 21.00 3.22
N THR A 47 8.68 20.40 3.90
CA THR A 47 8.31 20.78 5.28
C THR A 47 9.45 20.48 6.25
N ILE A 48 10.10 19.32 6.11
CA ILE A 48 11.27 18.93 6.91
C ILE A 48 12.40 19.92 6.71
N GLU A 49 12.70 20.29 5.47
CA GLU A 49 13.77 21.24 5.16
C GLU A 49 13.50 22.60 5.78
N GLN A 50 12.28 23.12 5.64
CA GLN A 50 11.86 24.39 6.25
C GLN A 50 11.97 24.35 7.78
N ALA A 51 11.50 23.27 8.40
CA ALA A 51 11.58 23.11 9.85
C ALA A 51 13.03 23.04 10.34
N ARG A 52 13.91 22.31 9.61
CA ARG A 52 15.33 22.23 9.92
C ARG A 52 16.03 23.59 9.78
N ASN A 53 15.73 24.33 8.72
CA ASN A 53 16.28 25.67 8.51
C ASN A 53 15.86 26.62 9.64
N LYS A 54 14.59 26.57 10.06
CA LYS A 54 14.10 27.35 11.20
C LYS A 54 14.77 26.95 12.52
N HIS A 55 14.94 25.65 12.75
CA HIS A 55 15.65 25.14 13.92
C HIS A 55 17.10 25.64 13.96
N ASN A 56 17.81 25.56 12.83
CA ASN A 56 19.19 26.03 12.71
C ASN A 56 19.32 27.54 12.86
N ALA A 57 18.31 28.32 12.48
CA ALA A 57 18.27 29.75 12.77
C ALA A 57 18.27 30.02 14.29
N TYR A 58 17.45 29.30 15.06
CA TYR A 58 17.44 29.42 16.52
C TYR A 58 18.74 28.94 17.16
N LEU A 59 19.32 27.83 16.68
CA LEU A 59 20.62 27.36 17.18
C LEU A 59 21.71 28.39 16.96
N LYS A 60 21.71 29.06 15.79
CA LYS A 60 22.66 30.13 15.49
C LYS A 60 22.50 31.31 16.44
N GLU A 61 21.28 31.71 16.77
CA GLU A 61 21.01 32.77 17.76
C GLU A 61 21.53 32.40 19.16
N LEU A 62 21.52 31.11 19.50
CA LEU A 62 22.06 30.58 20.76
C LEU A 62 23.57 30.30 20.73
N GLY A 63 24.25 30.53 19.60
CA GLY A 63 25.68 30.22 19.44
C GLY A 63 25.99 28.72 19.38
N LEU A 64 25.00 27.88 19.03
CA LEU A 64 25.12 26.44 18.94
C LEU A 64 25.35 25.97 17.48
N PRO A 65 26.03 24.84 17.25
CA PRO A 65 26.24 24.29 15.91
C PRO A 65 24.91 23.79 15.30
N PRO A 66 24.74 23.89 13.97
CA PRO A 66 23.52 23.44 13.28
C PRO A 66 23.41 21.91 13.21
N ILE A 67 22.21 21.44 12.87
CA ILE A 67 21.87 20.02 12.64
C ILE A 67 21.43 19.73 11.21
#